data_AF-A0AAV2N3W6-F1
#
_entry.id   AF-A0AAV2N3W6-F1
#
_cell.length_a   1.000
_cell.length_b   1.000
_cell.length_c   1.000
_cell.angle_alpha   90.00
_cell.angle_beta   90.00
_cell.angle_gamma   90.00
#
_symmetry.space_group_name_H-M   'P 1'
#
loop_
_entity.id
_entity.type
_entity.pdbx_description
1 polymer ?
#
loop_
_entity_poly.entity_id
_entity_poly.type
_entity_poly.pdbx_seq_one_letter_code
_entity_poly.pdbx_strand_id
1 'polypeptide(L)'
;MKIVMLIAFILAIVHADKIITGKVFRDHLEECGKVLPKVLGRQKELDIGLIFCATKRVGGIDINNALNRNKVIANCKAICISDPVKAEQCKDICNTCMDEGFKVPGSNFIKTIRAIQCAVSHDLISLIDKE
;
A
#
# COMPACT_ATOMS: atom_id res chain seq x y z
N MET A 1 39.24 -17.04 -4.85
CA MET A 1 38.18 -17.24 -3.83
C MET A 1 37.55 -15.95 -3.28
N LYS A 2 38.22 -14.78 -3.28
CA LYS A 2 37.63 -13.53 -2.74
C LYS A 2 36.54 -12.89 -3.62
N ILE A 3 36.62 -13.05 -4.94
CA ILE A 3 35.67 -12.43 -5.90
C ILE A 3 34.30 -13.13 -5.88
N VAL A 4 34.28 -14.46 -5.71
CA VAL A 4 33.03 -15.25 -5.68
C VAL A 4 32.19 -14.92 -4.44
N MET A 5 32.84 -14.62 -3.31
CA MET A 5 32.16 -14.21 -2.07
C MET A 5 31.52 -12.83 -2.18
N LEU A 6 32.13 -11.92 -2.94
CA LEU A 6 31.63 -10.57 -3.18
C LEU A 6 30.39 -10.56 -4.10
N ILE A 7 30.36 -11.43 -5.11
CA ILE A 7 29.21 -11.59 -6.01
C ILE A 7 28.01 -12.20 -5.26
N ALA A 8 28.25 -13.15 -4.35
CA ALA A 8 27.19 -13.74 -3.53
C ALA A 8 26.54 -12.70 -2.58
N PHE A 9 27.32 -11.78 -2.00
CA PHE A 9 26.79 -10.69 -1.17
C PHE A 9 25.97 -9.68 -1.99
N ILE A 10 26.40 -9.34 -3.21
CA ILE A 10 25.64 -8.43 -4.08
C ILE A 10 24.31 -9.07 -4.52
N LEU A 11 24.30 -10.37 -4.83
CA LEU A 11 23.07 -11.10 -5.20
C LEU A 11 22.10 -11.27 -4.02
N ALA A 12 22.61 -11.42 -2.79
CA ALA A 12 21.78 -11.50 -1.60
C ALA A 12 21.04 -10.18 -1.30
N ILE A 13 21.65 -9.02 -1.59
CA ILE A 13 21.00 -7.70 -1.43
C ILE A 13 19.84 -7.53 -2.42
N VAL A 14 19.93 -8.12 -3.62
CA VAL A 14 18.89 -8.03 -4.65
C VAL A 14 17.64 -8.87 -4.32
N HIS A 15 17.76 -9.86 -3.42
CA HIS A 15 16.65 -10.74 -3.00
C HIS A 15 16.06 -10.39 -1.63
N ALA A 16 16.50 -9.30 -0.99
CA ALA A 16 15.74 -8.75 0.12
C ALA A 16 14.47 -8.14 -0.45
N ASP A 17 13.33 -8.83 -0.30
CA ASP A 17 12.00 -8.26 -0.52
C ASP A 17 11.99 -6.83 0.05
N LYS A 18 11.84 -5.84 -0.84
CA LYS A 18 11.98 -4.43 -0.49
C LYS A 18 11.03 -4.13 0.67
N ILE A 19 11.57 -3.80 1.85
CA ILE A 19 10.78 -3.49 3.03
C ILE A 19 9.90 -2.27 2.69
N ILE A 20 8.58 -2.45 2.75
CA ILE A 20 7.61 -1.38 2.50
C ILE A 20 7.41 -0.60 3.80
N THR A 21 8.11 0.53 3.94
CA THR A 21 7.89 1.44 5.09
C THR A 21 6.78 2.45 4.79
N GLY A 22 6.29 3.13 5.84
CA GLY A 22 5.34 4.22 5.69
C GLY A 22 5.86 5.32 4.76
N LYS A 23 7.15 5.67 4.90
CA LYS A 23 7.85 6.58 3.99
C LYS A 23 7.82 6.12 2.53
N VAL A 24 8.19 4.86 2.25
CA VAL A 24 8.17 4.32 0.87
C VAL A 24 6.77 4.39 0.26
N PHE A 25 5.73 4.11 1.05
CA PHE A 25 4.36 4.25 0.59
C PHE A 25 3.99 5.71 0.25
N ARG A 26 4.40 6.67 1.11
CA ARG A 26 4.18 8.11 0.88
C ARG A 26 4.96 8.63 -0.33
N ASP A 27 6.19 8.19 -0.53
CA ASP A 27 6.98 8.52 -1.72
C ASP A 27 6.24 8.08 -3.00
N HIS A 28 5.66 6.88 -2.99
CA HIS A 28 4.83 6.42 -4.10
C HIS A 28 3.54 7.23 -4.29
N LEU A 29 2.88 7.71 -3.22
CA LEU A 29 1.76 8.66 -3.35
C LEU A 29 2.20 9.93 -4.08
N GLU A 30 3.37 10.48 -3.74
CA GLU A 30 3.90 11.66 -4.41
C GLU A 30 4.25 11.42 -5.87
N GLU A 31 4.91 10.31 -6.18
CA GLU A 31 5.25 9.91 -7.54
C GLU A 31 3.99 9.70 -8.40
N CYS A 32 2.97 9.05 -7.85
CA CYS A 32 1.68 8.89 -8.50
C CYS A 32 1.02 10.25 -8.76
N GLY A 33 1.15 11.21 -7.84
CA GLY A 33 0.63 12.58 -8.00
C GLY A 33 1.36 13.42 -9.05
N LYS A 34 2.56 13.02 -9.49
CA LYS A 34 3.28 13.69 -10.60
C LYS A 34 2.74 13.28 -11.96
N VAL A 35 2.19 12.06 -12.08
CA VAL A 35 1.72 11.49 -13.36
C VAL A 35 0.21 11.54 -13.52
N LEU A 36 -0.54 11.64 -12.43
CA LEU A 36 -2.00 11.72 -12.46
C LEU A 36 -2.47 13.19 -12.51
N PRO A 37 -3.63 13.47 -13.14
CA PRO A 37 -4.21 14.81 -13.17
C PRO A 37 -4.42 15.33 -11.74
N LYS A 38 -3.96 16.56 -11.48
CA LYS A 38 -4.17 17.20 -10.19
C LYS A 38 -5.65 17.54 -10.01
N VAL A 39 -6.26 17.04 -8.94
CA VAL A 39 -7.58 17.49 -8.50
C VAL A 39 -7.38 18.66 -7.54
N LEU A 40 -7.76 19.88 -7.97
CA LEU A 40 -7.61 21.09 -7.16
C LEU A 40 -8.39 20.97 -5.84
N GLY A 41 -7.74 21.36 -4.73
CA GLY A 41 -8.36 21.42 -3.40
C GLY A 41 -8.49 20.07 -2.67
N ARG A 42 -8.08 18.95 -3.27
CA ARG A 42 -8.12 17.63 -2.62
C ARG A 42 -6.77 17.29 -1.99
N GLN A 43 -6.78 16.87 -0.72
CA GLN A 43 -5.59 16.33 -0.05
C GLN A 43 -5.18 15.01 -0.69
N LYS A 44 -3.87 14.79 -0.89
CA LYS A 44 -3.35 13.59 -1.57
C LYS A 44 -3.76 12.30 -0.84
N GLU A 45 -3.80 12.37 0.48
CA GLU A 45 -4.17 11.31 1.42
C GLU A 45 -5.64 10.90 1.33
N LEU A 46 -6.47 11.70 0.66
CA LEU A 46 -7.88 11.42 0.40
C LEU A 46 -8.15 11.10 -1.09
N ASP A 47 -7.11 11.16 -1.93
CA ASP A 47 -7.25 10.87 -3.35
C ASP A 47 -7.16 9.37 -3.62
N ILE A 48 -8.32 8.78 -3.87
CA ILE A 48 -8.49 7.35 -4.16
C ILE A 48 -7.60 6.89 -5.31
N GLY A 49 -7.39 7.72 -6.34
CA GLY A 49 -6.55 7.38 -7.49
C GLY A 49 -5.08 7.29 -7.11
N LEU A 50 -4.60 8.23 -6.27
CA LEU A 50 -3.24 8.19 -5.74
C LEU A 50 -3.02 6.97 -4.85
N ILE A 51 -3.97 6.70 -3.94
CA ILE A 51 -3.88 5.55 -3.03
C ILE A 51 -3.91 4.23 -3.80
N PHE A 52 -4.78 4.11 -4.81
CA PHE A 52 -4.79 2.96 -5.71
C PHE A 52 -3.42 2.75 -6.37
N CYS A 53 -2.85 3.81 -6.93
CA CYS A 53 -1.54 3.76 -7.59
C CYS A 53 -0.42 3.37 -6.61
N ALA A 54 -0.34 4.00 -5.44
CA ALA A 54 0.67 3.69 -4.42
C ALA A 54 0.53 2.26 -3.90
N THR A 55 -0.69 1.82 -3.61
CA THR A 55 -0.98 0.45 -3.15
C THR A 55 -0.57 -0.60 -4.19
N LYS A 56 -0.76 -0.30 -5.49
CA LYS A 56 -0.30 -1.15 -6.60
C LYS A 56 1.23 -1.21 -6.68
N ARG A 57 1.93 -0.08 -6.50
CA ARG A 57 3.41 -0.04 -6.49
C ARG A 57 4.03 -0.85 -5.36
N VAL A 58 3.40 -0.88 -4.19
CA VAL A 58 3.84 -1.71 -3.06
C VAL A 58 3.29 -3.14 -3.11
N GLY A 59 2.70 -3.55 -4.23
CA GLY A 59 2.25 -4.92 -4.47
C GLY A 59 0.97 -5.34 -3.75
N GLY A 60 0.25 -4.40 -3.13
CA GLY A 60 -1.06 -4.66 -2.51
C GLY A 60 -2.19 -4.85 -3.53
N ILE A 61 -1.98 -4.45 -4.78
CA ILE A 61 -2.90 -4.66 -5.91
C ILE A 61 -2.14 -5.30 -7.06
N ASP A 62 -2.70 -6.33 -7.68
CA ASP A 62 -2.08 -7.06 -8.78
C ASP A 62 -2.30 -6.40 -10.16
N ILE A 63 -1.81 -7.03 -11.23
CA ILE A 63 -1.95 -6.53 -12.60
C ILE A 63 -3.42 -6.49 -13.06
N ASN A 64 -4.27 -7.37 -12.54
CA ASN A 64 -5.71 -7.45 -12.82
C ASN A 64 -6.54 -6.51 -11.93
N ASN A 65 -5.88 -5.61 -11.19
CA ASN A 65 -6.49 -4.67 -10.26
C ASN A 65 -7.21 -5.34 -9.07
N ALA A 66 -6.86 -6.59 -8.75
CA ALA A 66 -7.36 -7.28 -7.57
C ALA A 66 -6.47 -6.99 -6.36
N LEU A 67 -7.09 -6.76 -5.21
CA LEU A 67 -6.38 -6.66 -3.94
C LEU A 67 -5.75 -8.00 -3.56
N ASN A 68 -4.46 -7.95 -3.22
CA ASN A 68 -3.78 -9.07 -2.58
C ASN A 68 -3.89 -8.90 -1.07
N ARG A 69 -4.94 -9.50 -0.48
CA ARG A 69 -5.23 -9.40 0.97
C ARG A 69 -4.00 -9.69 1.83
N ASN A 70 -3.30 -10.79 1.55
CA ASN A 70 -2.15 -11.20 2.36
C ASN A 70 -1.04 -10.14 2.33
N LYS A 71 -0.75 -9.57 1.15
CA LYS A 71 0.23 -8.48 1.04
C LYS A 71 -0.23 -7.18 1.70
N VAL A 72 -1.49 -6.80 1.55
CA VAL A 72 -2.04 -5.59 2.19
C VAL A 72 -1.94 -5.70 3.72
N ILE A 73 -2.36 -6.83 4.29
CA ILE A 73 -2.29 -7.06 5.74
C ILE A 73 -0.84 -7.17 6.24
N ALA A 74 0.06 -7.79 5.46
CA ALA A 74 1.48 -7.81 5.79
C ALA A 74 2.08 -6.40 5.81
N ASN A 75 1.70 -5.56 4.84
CA ASN A 75 2.17 -4.18 4.74
C ASN A 75 1.76 -3.34 5.96
N CYS A 76 0.60 -3.58 6.59
CA CYS A 76 0.20 -2.84 7.80
C CYS A 76 1.25 -2.87 8.92
N LYS A 77 1.92 -4.01 9.14
CA LYS A 77 3.00 -4.09 10.14
C LYS A 77 4.25 -3.29 9.72
N ALA A 78 4.51 -3.22 8.42
CA ALA A 78 5.70 -2.59 7.89
C ALA A 78 5.55 -1.06 7.74
N ILE A 79 4.33 -0.58 7.49
CA ILE A 79 4.04 0.84 7.32
C ILE A 79 3.63 1.56 8.61
N CYS A 80 3.21 0.82 9.64
CA CYS A 80 2.89 1.31 10.99
C CYS A 80 3.88 0.70 12.01
N ILE A 81 5.18 0.81 11.74
CA ILE A 81 6.23 0.17 12.55
C ILE A 81 6.41 0.84 13.92
N SER A 82 6.04 2.12 14.03
CA SER A 82 6.22 2.90 15.26
C SER A 82 5.30 2.47 16.40
N ASP A 83 4.15 1.87 16.09
CA ASP A 83 3.11 1.55 17.06
C ASP A 83 2.36 0.26 16.70
N PRO A 84 2.51 -0.82 17.48
CA PRO A 84 1.83 -2.09 17.21
C PRO A 84 0.29 -1.98 17.30
N VAL A 85 -0.25 -1.04 18.08
CA VAL A 85 -1.70 -0.80 18.16
C VAL A 85 -2.20 -0.23 16.84
N LYS A 86 -1.49 0.73 16.25
CA LYS A 86 -1.81 1.25 14.91
C LYS A 86 -1.67 0.17 13.84
N ALA A 87 -0.70 -0.72 13.97
CA ALA A 87 -0.54 -1.84 13.04
C ALA A 87 -1.74 -2.80 13.09
N GLU A 88 -2.27 -3.15 14.26
CA GLU A 88 -3.48 -3.97 14.35
C GLU A 88 -4.71 -3.21 13.85
N GLN A 89 -4.89 -1.93 14.22
CA GLN A 89 -5.99 -1.10 13.70
C GLN A 89 -5.96 -1.01 12.17
N CYS A 90 -4.78 -0.85 11.57
CA CYS A 90 -4.60 -0.87 10.12
C CYS A 90 -5.12 -2.17 9.52
N LYS A 91 -4.79 -3.33 10.13
CA LYS A 91 -5.24 -4.62 9.63
C LYS A 91 -6.75 -4.78 9.73
N ASP A 92 -7.34 -4.37 10.84
CA ASP A 92 -8.78 -4.48 11.08
C ASP A 92 -9.56 -3.63 10.08
N ILE A 93 -9.13 -2.38 9.86
CA ILE A 93 -9.70 -1.50 8.83
C ILE A 93 -9.51 -2.12 7.44
N CYS A 94 -8.31 -2.58 7.10
CA CYS A 94 -8.04 -3.19 5.81
C CYS A 94 -8.92 -4.43 5.57
N ASN A 95 -9.05 -5.32 6.55
CA ASN A 95 -9.89 -6.51 6.44
C ASN A 95 -11.36 -6.15 6.24
N THR A 96 -11.88 -5.25 7.07
CA THR A 96 -13.27 -4.77 6.99
C THR A 96 -13.55 -4.17 5.62
N CYS A 97 -12.69 -3.26 5.16
CA CYS A 97 -12.88 -2.57 3.90
C CYS A 97 -12.71 -3.47 2.67
N MET A 98 -11.83 -4.47 2.73
CA MET A 98 -11.74 -5.49 1.67
C MET A 98 -13.00 -6.35 1.62
N ASP A 99 -13.54 -6.76 2.76
CA ASP A 99 -14.78 -7.53 2.83
C ASP A 99 -15.97 -6.72 2.27
N GLU A 100 -16.07 -5.44 2.63
CA GLU A 100 -17.09 -4.54 2.07
C GLU A 100 -16.92 -4.33 0.55
N GLY A 101 -15.68 -4.11 0.09
CA GLY A 101 -15.40 -3.96 -1.33
C GLY A 101 -15.77 -5.19 -2.14
N PHE A 102 -15.56 -6.40 -1.60
CA PHE A 102 -15.87 -7.66 -2.28
C PHE A 102 -17.36 -8.04 -2.30
N LYS A 103 -18.18 -7.45 -1.43
CA LYS A 103 -19.65 -7.61 -1.47
C LYS A 103 -20.29 -6.91 -2.67
N VAL A 104 -19.64 -5.90 -3.24
CA VAL A 104 -20.18 -5.14 -4.36
C VAL A 104 -20.01 -5.92 -5.67
N PRO A 105 -21.05 -6.01 -6.54
CA PRO A 105 -20.92 -6.64 -7.85
C PRO A 105 -20.01 -5.82 -8.77
N GLY A 106 -19.35 -6.49 -9.71
CA GLY A 106 -18.51 -5.83 -10.73
C GLY A 106 -17.08 -6.35 -10.81
N SER A 107 -16.25 -5.63 -11.55
CA SER A 107 -14.85 -5.99 -11.80
C SER A 107 -13.96 -5.83 -10.56
N ASN A 108 -12.78 -6.45 -10.60
CA ASN A 108 -11.76 -6.29 -9.55
C ASN A 108 -11.43 -4.82 -9.30
N PHE A 109 -11.37 -4.00 -10.35
CA PHE A 109 -11.14 -2.56 -10.23
C PHE A 109 -12.22 -1.88 -9.37
N ILE A 110 -13.51 -2.13 -9.63
CA ILE A 110 -14.61 -1.53 -8.87
C ILE A 110 -14.55 -1.95 -7.40
N LYS A 111 -14.34 -3.24 -7.14
CA LYS A 111 -14.22 -3.78 -5.78
C LYS A 111 -13.04 -3.16 -5.02
N THR A 112 -11.89 -3.03 -5.68
CA THR A 112 -10.69 -2.41 -5.11
C THR A 112 -10.89 -0.93 -4.81
N ILE A 113 -11.50 -0.18 -5.73
CA ILE A 113 -11.83 1.23 -5.50
C ILE A 113 -12.78 1.38 -4.32
N ARG A 114 -13.77 0.48 -4.19
CA ARG A 114 -14.69 0.50 -3.05
C ARG A 114 -14.00 0.23 -1.72
N ALA A 115 -13.08 -0.73 -1.69
CA ALA A 115 -12.27 -1.00 -0.49
C ALA A 115 -11.39 0.19 -0.11
N ILE A 116 -10.76 0.86 -1.08
CA ILE A 116 -9.95 2.06 -0.82
C ILE A 116 -10.82 3.20 -0.30
N GLN A 117 -12.01 3.41 -0.86
CA GLN A 117 -12.97 4.41 -0.35
C GLN A 117 -13.31 4.18 1.12
N CYS A 118 -13.61 2.92 1.49
CA CYS A 118 -13.83 2.56 2.88
C CYS A 118 -12.60 2.88 3.75
N ALA A 119 -11.40 2.48 3.32
CA ALA A 119 -10.17 2.73 4.07
C ALA A 119 -9.91 4.24 4.30
N VAL A 120 -10.20 5.07 3.30
CA VAL A 120 -10.12 6.54 3.40
C VAL A 120 -11.16 7.08 4.40
N SER A 121 -12.39 6.56 4.39
CA SER A 121 -13.41 6.99 5.37
C SER A 121 -13.08 6.60 6.82
N HIS A 122 -12.24 5.58 7.00
CA HIS A 122 -11.68 5.18 8.30
C HIS A 122 -10.35 5.88 8.64
N ASP A 123 -9.93 6.86 7.82
CA ASP A 123 -8.69 7.62 8.01
C ASP A 123 -7.42 6.73 8.10
N LEU A 124 -7.40 5.61 7.38
CA LEU A 124 -6.27 4.64 7.42
C LEU A 124 -4.90 5.31 7.20
N ILE A 125 -4.84 6.32 6.33
CA ILE A 125 -3.58 7.00 5.96
C ILE A 125 -2.96 7.78 7.13
N SER A 126 -3.75 8.20 8.13
CA SER A 126 -3.21 8.87 9.32
C SER A 126 -2.50 7.91 10.27
N LEU A 127 -2.79 6.61 10.19
CA LEU A 127 -2.12 5.56 10.96
C LEU A 127 -0.71 5.26 10.44
N ILE A 128 -0.47 5.51 9.15
CA ILE A 128 0.80 5.19 8.47
C ILE A 128 1.90 6.14 8.96
N ASP A 129 3.06 5.59 9.29
CA ASP A 129 4.21 6.37 9.71
C ASP A 129 4.66 7.36 8.62
N LYS A 130 5.11 8.53 9.06
CA LYS A 130 5.59 9.58 8.15
C LYS A 130 7.06 9.36 7.73
N GLU A 131 7.83 8.68 8.57
CA GLU A 131 9.27 8.41 8.41
C GLU A 131 9.58 6.93 8.59
#